data_AF-A0A7K3YAJ2-F1
#
_entry.id   AF-A0A7K3YAJ2-F1
#
_cell.length_a   1.000
_cell.length_b   1.000
_cell.length_c   1.000
_cell.angle_alpha   90.00
_cell.angle_beta   90.00
_cell.angle_gamma   90.00
#
_symmetry.space_group_name_H-M   'P 1'
#
loop_
_entity.id
_entity.type
_entity.pdbx_description
1 polymer ?
#
loop_
_entity_poly.entity_id
_entity_poly.type
_entity_poly.pdbx_seq_one_letter_code
_entity_poly.pdbx_strand_id
1 'polypeptide(L)'
;MDLIIILGILLALLFNFANGLNDAANSIATIIATKALTPLQAVLLAGVFNLLGPLLFTTAIAATIGSGIVDPEFLTPALILTAMVGAVLWVLATSYLGIPVSSSHALIGGLLGAGIAAAGFGAVLWPSLTLLKQVVAYGSGGA
;
A
#
# COMPACT_ATOMS: atom_id res chain seq x y z
N MET A 1 3.56 -21.81 -15.36
CA MET A 1 3.36 -20.74 -14.37
C MET A 1 1.93 -20.89 -13.88
N ASP A 2 1.73 -21.07 -12.57
CA ASP A 2 0.39 -21.34 -12.04
C ASP A 2 -0.56 -20.17 -12.29
N LEU A 3 -1.82 -20.47 -12.60
CA LEU A 3 -2.84 -19.46 -12.93
C LEU A 3 -2.96 -18.39 -11.84
N ILE A 4 -2.85 -18.79 -10.57
CA ILE A 4 -2.91 -17.88 -9.42
C ILE A 4 -1.77 -16.85 -9.45
N ILE A 5 -0.57 -17.25 -9.87
CA ILE A 5 0.58 -16.35 -9.96
C ILE A 5 0.37 -15.34 -11.08
N ILE A 6 -0.13 -15.78 -12.24
CA ILE A 6 -0.45 -14.89 -13.36
C ILE A 6 -1.48 -13.83 -12.92
N LEU A 7 -2.56 -14.27 -12.27
CA LEU A 7 -3.60 -13.37 -11.75
C LEU A 7 -3.04 -12.43 -10.68
N GLY A 8 -2.18 -12.92 -9.79
CA GLY A 8 -1.50 -12.12 -8.78
C GLY A 8 -0.63 -11.01 -9.40
N ILE A 9 0.13 -11.31 -10.45
CA ILE A 9 0.95 -10.32 -11.16
C ILE A 9 0.07 -9.26 -11.83
N LEU A 10 -0.99 -9.67 -12.54
CA LEU A 10 -1.92 -8.73 -13.17
C LEU A 10 -2.57 -7.80 -12.14
N LEU A 11 -2.96 -8.36 -11.00
CA LEU A 11 -3.55 -7.60 -9.91
C LEU A 11 -2.54 -6.67 -9.22
N ALA A 12 -1.27 -7.08 -9.12
CA ALA A 12 -0.19 -6.23 -8.59
C ALA A 12 0.05 -5.02 -9.49
N LEU A 13 0.06 -5.23 -10.80
CA LEU A 13 0.17 -4.15 -11.79
C LEU A 13 -1.02 -3.20 -11.69
N LEU A 14 -2.25 -3.73 -11.56
CA LEU A 14 -3.45 -2.92 -11.39
C LEU A 14 -3.42 -2.11 -10.07
N PHE A 15 -3.00 -2.74 -8.97
CA PHE A 15 -2.84 -2.06 -7.68
C PHE A 15 -1.81 -0.94 -7.78
N ASN A 16 -0.68 -1.18 -8.43
CA ASN A 16 0.36 -0.16 -8.60
C ASN A 16 -0.10 1.01 -9.49
N PHE A 17 -0.90 0.73 -10.52
CA PHE A 17 -1.52 1.76 -11.34
C PHE A 17 -2.51 2.61 -10.53
N ALA A 18 -3.42 1.97 -9.78
CA ALA A 18 -4.39 2.66 -8.93
C ALA A 18 -3.70 3.49 -7.84
N ASN A 19 -2.66 2.94 -7.22
CA ASN A 19 -1.81 3.64 -6.26
C ASN A 19 -1.15 4.88 -6.88
N GLY A 20 -0.57 4.74 -8.08
CA GLY A 20 0.05 5.85 -8.80
C GLY A 20 -0.95 6.97 -9.12
N LEU A 21 -2.20 6.65 -9.46
CA LEU A 21 -3.26 7.64 -9.70
C LEU A 21 -3.57 8.45 -8.42
N ASN A 22 -3.74 7.76 -7.29
CA ASN A 22 -4.03 8.37 -6.01
C ASN A 22 -2.86 9.24 -5.51
N ASP A 23 -1.63 8.74 -5.61
CA ASP A 23 -0.45 9.40 -5.05
C ASP A 23 0.12 10.50 -5.95
N ALA A 24 -0.08 10.41 -7.27
CA ALA A 24 0.30 11.48 -8.19
C ALA A 24 -0.37 12.80 -7.81
N ALA A 25 -1.65 12.78 -7.42
CA ALA A 25 -2.38 13.97 -6.98
C ALA A 25 -1.68 14.67 -5.80
N ASN A 26 -1.18 13.90 -4.82
CA ASN A 26 -0.47 14.42 -3.66
C ASN A 26 0.85 15.11 -4.04
N SER A 27 1.54 14.61 -5.07
CA SER A 27 2.86 15.10 -5.49
C SER A 27 2.80 16.30 -6.44
N ILE A 28 1.72 16.44 -7.23
CA ILE A 28 1.61 17.46 -8.28
C ILE A 28 0.70 18.63 -7.92
N ALA A 29 -0.14 18.50 -6.88
CA ALA A 29 -1.10 19.54 -6.52
C ALA A 29 -0.45 20.92 -6.30
N THR A 30 0.68 20.96 -5.60
CA THR A 30 1.40 22.21 -5.28
C THR A 30 2.03 22.86 -6.50
N ILE A 31 2.67 22.08 -7.38
CA ILE A 31 3.38 22.60 -8.56
C ILE A 31 2.41 23.09 -9.65
N ILE A 32 1.24 22.46 -9.74
CA ILE A 32 0.15 22.90 -10.62
C ILE A 32 -0.54 24.14 -10.05
N ALA A 33 -0.84 24.16 -8.74
CA ALA A 33 -1.51 25.31 -8.09
C ALA A 33 -0.65 26.59 -8.15
N THR A 34 0.67 26.46 -8.01
CA THR A 34 1.63 27.56 -8.16
C THR A 34 1.92 27.92 -9.62
N LYS A 35 1.40 27.14 -10.58
CA LYS A 35 1.66 27.28 -12.03
C LYS A 35 3.14 27.20 -12.41
N ALA A 36 3.94 26.53 -11.59
CA ALA A 36 5.36 26.30 -11.89
C ALA A 36 5.53 25.31 -13.04
N LEU A 37 4.62 24.34 -13.19
CA LEU A 37 4.55 23.41 -14.31
C LEU A 37 3.13 23.33 -14.88
N THR A 38 3.03 22.99 -16.17
CA THR A 38 1.75 22.58 -16.76
C THR A 38 1.30 21.23 -16.20
N PRO A 39 0.00 20.90 -16.18
CA PRO A 39 -0.49 19.62 -15.69
C PRO A 39 0.19 18.41 -16.34
N LEU A 40 0.45 18.48 -17.65
CA LEU A 40 1.11 17.39 -18.38
C LEU A 40 2.57 17.20 -17.92
N GLN A 41 3.33 18.29 -17.76
CA GLN A 41 4.70 18.22 -17.24
C GLN A 41 4.74 17.66 -15.82
N ALA A 42 3.81 18.06 -14.96
CA ALA A 42 3.75 17.59 -13.58
C ALA A 42 3.43 16.09 -13.50
N VAL A 43 2.47 15.60 -14.32
CA VAL A 43 2.14 14.17 -14.39
C VAL A 43 3.31 13.35 -14.94
N LEU A 44 3.99 13.83 -15.99
CA LEU A 44 5.17 13.15 -16.54
C LEU A 44 6.29 13.06 -15.51
N LEU A 45 6.56 14.15 -14.79
CA LEU A 45 7.55 14.18 -13.71
C LEU A 45 7.19 13.18 -12.61
N ALA A 46 5.94 13.22 -12.11
CA ALA A 46 5.47 12.30 -11.09
C ALA A 46 5.54 10.84 -11.54
N GLY A 47 5.20 10.52 -12.79
CA GLY A 47 5.30 9.17 -13.34
C GLY A 47 6.73 8.65 -13.37
N VAL A 48 7.69 9.47 -13.84
CA VAL A 48 9.11 9.10 -13.89
C VAL A 48 9.65 8.81 -12.49
N PHE A 49 9.41 9.72 -11.54
CA PHE A 49 9.93 9.55 -10.18
C PHE A 49 9.22 8.46 -9.36
N ASN A 50 7.92 8.22 -9.59
CA ASN A 50 7.22 7.08 -8.98
C ASN A 50 7.77 5.73 -9.47
N LEU A 51 8.24 5.65 -10.72
CA LEU A 51 8.91 4.46 -11.23
C LEU A 51 10.34 4.32 -10.67
N LEU A 52 11.11 5.42 -10.68
CA LEU A 52 12.51 5.39 -10.26
C LEU A 52 12.68 5.19 -8.74
N GLY A 53 11.77 5.70 -7.92
CA GLY A 53 11.87 5.64 -6.46
C GLY A 53 12.10 4.21 -5.94
N PRO A 54 11.20 3.26 -6.21
CA PRO A 54 11.38 1.86 -5.80
C PRO A 54 12.61 1.18 -6.41
N LEU A 55 13.03 1.58 -7.61
CA LEU A 55 14.19 0.99 -8.31
C LEU A 55 15.54 1.45 -7.73
N LEU A 56 15.61 2.68 -7.21
CA LEU A 56 16.88 3.30 -6.78
C LEU A 56 17.09 3.27 -5.26
N PHE A 57 16.03 3.29 -4.45
CA PHE A 57 16.16 3.48 -3.00
C PHE A 57 15.97 2.20 -2.20
N THR A 58 14.73 1.76 -1.99
CA THR A 58 14.45 0.60 -1.15
C THR A 58 13.04 0.05 -1.37
N THR A 59 12.90 -1.25 -1.19
CA THR A 59 11.62 -1.96 -1.12
C THR A 59 11.27 -2.36 0.32
N ALA A 60 11.77 -1.62 1.32
CA ALA A 60 11.52 -1.90 2.73
C ALA A 60 10.03 -2.06 3.08
N ILE A 61 9.15 -1.27 2.45
CA ILE A 61 7.69 -1.39 2.64
C ILE A 61 7.20 -2.78 2.20
N ALA A 62 7.68 -3.30 1.08
CA ALA A 62 7.32 -4.64 0.60
C ALA A 62 7.80 -5.73 1.57
N ALA A 63 9.01 -5.58 2.13
CA ALA A 63 9.53 -6.52 3.13
C ALA A 63 8.67 -6.53 4.41
N THR A 64 8.28 -5.34 4.91
CA THR A 64 7.43 -5.21 6.09
C THR A 64 6.03 -5.76 5.84
N ILE A 65 5.42 -5.47 4.69
CA ILE A 65 4.09 -6.00 4.34
C ILE A 65 4.13 -7.52 4.16
N GLY A 66 5.22 -8.07 3.62
CA GLY A 66 5.38 -9.49 3.37
C GLY A 66 5.65 -10.37 4.59
N SER A 67 6.02 -9.80 5.74
CA SER A 67 6.43 -10.59 6.92
C SER A 67 6.04 -10.02 8.28
N GLY A 68 5.55 -8.78 8.35
CA GLY A 68 5.33 -8.07 9.62
C GLY A 68 3.86 -7.91 10.03
N ILE A 69 2.90 -8.38 9.23
CA ILE A 69 1.46 -8.11 9.45
C ILE A 69 0.67 -9.38 9.77
N VAL A 70 0.79 -10.40 8.93
CA VAL A 70 0.15 -11.71 9.07
C VAL A 70 1.26 -12.75 9.17
N ASP A 71 1.06 -13.77 10.00
CA ASP A 71 2.02 -14.86 10.15
C ASP A 71 2.30 -15.50 8.78
N PRO A 72 3.58 -15.61 8.35
CA PRO A 72 3.95 -16.22 7.08
C PRO A 72 3.40 -17.62 6.85
N GLU A 73 3.10 -18.39 7.91
CA GLU A 73 2.46 -19.71 7.79
C GLU A 73 1.09 -19.64 7.09
N PHE A 74 0.36 -18.54 7.26
CA PHE A 74 -0.96 -18.34 6.66
C PHE A 74 -0.94 -17.59 5.33
N LEU A 75 0.21 -17.03 4.92
CA LEU A 75 0.36 -16.25 3.68
C LEU A 75 0.39 -17.12 2.42
N THR A 76 -0.73 -17.77 2.13
CA THR A 76 -0.92 -18.52 0.88
C THR A 76 -1.10 -17.57 -0.32
N PRO A 77 -0.73 -17.98 -1.54
CA PRO A 77 -0.98 -17.17 -2.75
C PRO A 77 -2.44 -16.75 -2.93
N ALA A 78 -3.40 -17.61 -2.54
CA ALA A 78 -4.82 -17.29 -2.58
C ALA A 78 -5.21 -16.18 -1.59
N LEU A 79 -4.63 -16.19 -0.39
CA LEU A 79 -4.86 -15.17 0.63
C LEU A 79 -4.33 -13.81 0.16
N ILE A 80 -3.10 -13.79 -0.35
CA ILE A 80 -2.47 -12.56 -0.88
C ILE A 80 -3.31 -11.99 -2.03
N LEU A 81 -3.76 -12.84 -2.95
CA LEU A 81 -4.62 -12.43 -4.06
C LEU A 81 -5.94 -11.83 -3.54
N THR A 82 -6.58 -12.45 -2.55
CA THR A 82 -7.82 -11.96 -1.93
C THR A 82 -7.61 -10.61 -1.24
N ALA A 83 -6.53 -10.46 -0.49
CA ALA A 83 -6.13 -9.21 0.15
C ALA A 83 -5.93 -8.08 -0.88
N MET A 84 -5.25 -8.38 -1.99
CA MET A 84 -5.03 -7.43 -3.07
C MET A 84 -6.32 -7.05 -3.78
N VAL A 85 -7.28 -7.96 -3.98
CA VAL A 85 -8.58 -7.63 -4.57
C VAL A 85 -9.28 -6.59 -3.70
N GLY A 86 -9.34 -6.81 -2.38
CA GLY A 86 -9.92 -5.84 -1.45
C GLY A 86 -9.23 -4.48 -1.51
N ALA A 87 -7.90 -4.46 -1.51
CA ALA A 87 -7.12 -3.24 -1.58
C ALA A 87 -7.33 -2.47 -2.90
N VAL A 88 -7.31 -3.17 -4.05
CA VAL A 88 -7.54 -2.59 -5.38
C VAL A 88 -8.94 -1.98 -5.47
N LEU A 89 -9.97 -2.74 -5.06
CA LEU A 89 -11.34 -2.25 -5.09
C LEU A 89 -11.50 -1.00 -4.24
N TRP A 90 -10.90 -0.97 -3.05
CA TRP A 90 -10.94 0.19 -2.17
C TRP A 90 -10.26 1.41 -2.80
N VAL A 91 -9.02 1.26 -3.27
CA VAL A 91 -8.25 2.37 -3.87
C VAL A 91 -8.96 2.91 -5.12
N LEU A 92 -9.46 2.05 -6.00
CA LEU A 92 -10.20 2.49 -7.18
C LEU A 92 -11.49 3.23 -6.81
N ALA A 93 -12.24 2.72 -5.83
CA ALA A 93 -13.47 3.38 -5.38
C ALA A 93 -13.18 4.77 -4.82
N THR A 94 -12.16 4.92 -3.96
CA THR A 94 -11.80 6.21 -3.37
C THR A 94 -11.21 7.17 -4.41
N SER A 95 -10.39 6.67 -5.34
CA SER A 95 -9.87 7.47 -6.46
C SER A 95 -10.99 7.97 -7.37
N TYR A 96 -12.00 7.14 -7.66
CA TYR A 96 -13.18 7.56 -8.42
C TYR A 96 -13.96 8.68 -7.72
N LEU A 97 -14.04 8.63 -6.39
CA LEU A 97 -14.68 9.67 -5.57
C LEU A 97 -13.77 10.90 -5.33
N GLY A 98 -12.52 10.89 -5.81
CA GLY A 98 -11.56 11.96 -5.57
C GLY A 98 -11.09 12.08 -4.11
N ILE A 99 -11.25 11.03 -3.31
CA ILE A 99 -10.85 11.00 -1.91
C ILE A 99 -9.39 10.51 -1.83
N PRO A 100 -8.45 11.35 -1.36
CA PRO A 100 -7.06 10.92 -1.18
C PRO A 100 -6.99 9.95 0.01
N VAL A 101 -6.50 8.73 -0.24
CA VAL A 101 -6.34 7.70 0.79
C VAL A 101 -4.94 7.11 0.78
N SER A 102 -4.58 6.34 1.82
CA SER A 102 -3.30 5.62 1.84
C SER A 102 -3.47 4.21 1.26
N SER A 103 -2.82 3.96 0.11
CA SER A 103 -2.82 2.62 -0.52
C SER A 103 -2.13 1.57 0.34
N SER A 104 -1.08 1.94 1.11
CA SER A 104 -0.44 1.04 2.07
C SER A 104 -1.42 0.57 3.14
N HIS A 105 -2.26 1.47 3.68
CA HIS A 105 -3.30 1.09 4.63
C HIS A 105 -4.39 0.23 3.98
N ALA A 106 -4.74 0.50 2.72
CA ALA A 106 -5.68 -0.35 1.98
C ALA A 106 -5.14 -1.79 1.84
N LEU A 107 -3.85 -1.95 1.53
CA LEU A 107 -3.22 -3.27 1.42
C LEU A 107 -3.07 -3.97 2.78
N ILE A 108 -2.65 -3.24 3.82
CA ILE A 108 -2.61 -3.77 5.20
C ILE A 108 -4.00 -4.21 5.65
N GLY A 109 -5.04 -3.39 5.42
CA GLY A 109 -6.42 -3.73 5.73
C GLY A 109 -6.91 -4.96 4.96
N GLY A 110 -6.55 -5.08 3.68
CA GLY A 110 -6.82 -6.28 2.88
C GLY A 110 -6.16 -7.54 3.45
N LEU A 111 -4.89 -7.44 3.85
CA LEU A 111 -4.16 -8.56 4.47
C LEU A 111 -4.73 -8.96 5.82
N LEU A 112 -5.03 -7.99 6.68
CA LEU A 112 -5.66 -8.24 7.98
C LEU A 112 -7.03 -8.89 7.80
N GLY A 113 -7.86 -8.36 6.90
CA GLY A 113 -9.19 -8.90 6.61
C GLY A 113 -9.12 -10.34 6.08
N ALA A 114 -8.24 -10.60 5.11
CA ALA A 114 -8.07 -11.94 4.54
C ALA A 114 -7.47 -12.93 5.56
N GLY A 115 -6.48 -12.49 6.36
CA GLY A 115 -5.89 -13.26 7.46
C GLY A 115 -6.90 -13.66 8.53
N ILE A 116 -7.68 -12.69 9.02
CA ILE A 116 -8.71 -12.92 10.03
C ILE A 116 -9.82 -13.83 9.48
N ALA A 117 -10.22 -13.65 8.22
CA ALA A 117 -11.22 -14.53 7.60
C ALA A 117 -10.73 -15.98 7.44
N ALA A 118 -9.43 -16.18 7.16
CA ALA A 118 -8.86 -17.50 6.92
C ALA A 118 -8.53 -18.27 8.21
N ALA A 119 -7.97 -17.61 9.22
CA ALA A 119 -7.39 -18.26 10.40
C ALA A 119 -7.71 -17.54 11.73
N GLY A 120 -8.60 -16.54 11.71
CA GLY A 120 -9.02 -15.78 12.89
C GLY A 120 -7.97 -14.75 13.35
N PHE A 121 -8.24 -14.12 14.50
CA PHE A 121 -7.37 -13.07 15.06
C PHE A 121 -5.95 -13.55 15.43
N GLY A 122 -5.74 -14.86 15.55
CA GLY A 122 -4.43 -15.46 15.81
C GLY A 122 -3.47 -15.40 14.63
N ALA A 123 -3.97 -15.18 13.41
CA ALA A 123 -3.13 -15.04 12.22
C ALA A 123 -2.40 -13.69 12.14
N VAL A 124 -2.82 -12.72 12.93
CA VAL A 124 -2.28 -11.35 12.91
C VAL A 124 -1.10 -11.25 13.89
N LEU A 125 0.00 -10.68 13.42
CA LEU A 125 1.18 -10.39 14.23
C LEU A 125 0.95 -9.09 15.01
N TRP A 126 0.38 -9.22 16.21
CA TRP A 126 0.09 -8.07 17.06
C TRP A 126 1.37 -7.42 17.59
N PRO A 127 1.42 -6.07 17.65
CA PRO A 127 2.56 -5.36 18.20
C PRO A 127 2.75 -5.74 19.68
N SER A 128 4.01 -5.97 20.07
CA SER A 128 4.34 -6.30 21.46
C SER A 128 4.01 -5.15 22.40
N LEU A 129 3.69 -5.48 23.67
CA LEU A 129 3.45 -4.46 24.70
C LEU A 129 4.64 -3.52 24.89
N THR A 130 5.86 -3.99 24.66
CA THR A 130 7.07 -3.17 24.71
C THR A 130 7.08 -2.13 23.60
N LEU A 131 6.72 -2.53 22.37
CA LEU A 131 6.64 -1.63 21.23
C LEU A 131 5.53 -0.59 21.44
N LEU A 132 4.38 -1.00 21.98
CA LEU A 132 3.31 -0.07 22.35
C LEU A 132 3.76 0.96 23.39
N LYS A 133 4.46 0.51 24.45
CA LYS A 133 5.04 1.41 25.45
C LYS A 133 6.08 2.36 24.87
N GLN A 134 6.93 1.88 23.96
CA GLN A 134 7.90 2.72 23.25
C GLN A 134 7.21 3.77 22.39
N VAL A 135 6.20 3.39 21.60
CA VAL A 135 5.43 4.34 20.77
C VAL A 135 4.76 5.40 21.65
N VAL A 136 4.17 5.02 22.78
CA VAL A 136 3.57 5.97 23.74
C VAL A 136 4.64 6.87 24.37
N ALA A 137 5.79 6.32 24.76
CA ALA A 137 6.88 7.08 25.36
C ALA A 137 7.49 8.09 24.36
N TYR A 138 7.77 7.67 23.12
CA TYR A 138 8.25 8.56 22.07
C TYR A 138 7.20 9.58 21.64
N GLY A 139 5.93 9.18 21.57
CA GLY A 139 4.82 10.08 21.21
C GLY A 139 4.51 11.13 22.28
N SER A 140 4.68 10.80 23.57
CA SER A 140 4.51 11.74 24.69
C SER A 140 5.76 12.57 24.99
N GLY A 141 6.95 12.06 24.65
CA GLY A 141 8.22 12.77 24.82
C GLY A 141 8.44 13.89 23.81
N GLY A 142 7.65 13.95 22.74
CA GLY A 142 7.83 14.91 21.64
C GLY A 142 9.03 14.55 20.77
N ALA A 143 8.78 14.40 19.48
CA ALA A 143 9.80 14.69 18.47
C ALA A 143 9.98 16.22 18.38
#